data_AF-A0A2P6TCX2-F1
#
_entry.id   AF-A0A2P6TCX2-F1
#
_cell.length_a   1.000
_cell.length_b   1.000
_cell.length_c   1.000
_cell.angle_alpha   90.00
_cell.angle_beta   90.00
_cell.angle_gamma   90.00
#
_symmetry.space_group_name_H-M   'P 1'
#
loop_
_entity.id
_entity.type
_entity.pdbx_description
1 polymer ?
#
loop_
_entity_poly.entity_id
_entity_poly.type
_entity_poly.pdbx_seq_one_letter_code
_entity_poly.pdbx_strand_id
1 'polypeptide(L)'
;MFSGEAQPTLLKDAEGRYFIDRDSKHFGRVLNFLRDAAVVLPTSDQECQELRAEAEFYNLTGLAAAIDERQEATAKAMAAKAMAAVQTAAASTQRRNSNDPAVEAVKKQLSDLLECFQYKQNCLSRTRESELPIRRLQLDNYMLQLKALELQLEALKASSS
;
A
#
# COMPACT_ATOMS: atom_id res chain seq x y z
N MET A 1 24.74 20.28 -3.94
CA MET A 1 24.85 21.01 -2.65
C MET A 1 26.26 21.54 -2.39
N PHE A 2 27.31 20.71 -2.45
CA PHE A 2 28.70 21.11 -2.16
C PHE A 2 29.65 21.08 -3.38
N SER A 3 29.13 20.96 -4.60
CA SER A 3 29.89 20.83 -5.85
C SER A 3 30.33 22.17 -6.47
N GLY A 4 30.33 23.27 -5.72
CA GLY A 4 30.67 24.62 -6.22
C GLY A 4 29.55 25.32 -7.00
N GLU A 5 28.66 24.57 -7.65
CA GLU A 5 27.40 25.06 -8.24
C GLU A 5 26.26 25.12 -7.20
N ALA A 6 26.56 25.66 -6.01
CA ALA A 6 25.55 25.71 -4.96
C ALA A 6 24.38 26.59 -5.40
N GLN A 7 23.17 26.03 -5.33
CA GLN A 7 21.92 26.79 -5.46
C GLN A 7 21.98 28.05 -4.57
N PRO A 8 21.45 29.19 -5.03
CA PRO A 8 21.53 30.47 -4.33
C PRO A 8 20.79 30.53 -2.97
N THR A 9 20.36 29.40 -2.43
CA THR A 9 19.41 29.28 -1.30
C THR A 9 20.02 28.75 0.00
N LEU A 10 21.28 28.27 0.01
CA LEU A 10 21.89 27.79 1.25
C LEU A 10 22.32 28.96 2.13
N LEU A 11 21.62 29.14 3.24
CA LEU A 11 21.94 30.15 4.25
C LEU A 11 23.28 29.82 4.91
N LYS A 12 24.11 30.85 5.09
CA LYS A 12 25.35 30.79 5.85
C LYS A 12 25.28 31.75 7.03
N ASP A 13 25.89 31.36 8.14
CA ASP A 13 26.09 32.28 9.26
C ASP A 13 27.36 33.14 9.08
N ALA A 14 27.60 34.04 10.05
CA ALA A 14 28.77 34.94 10.05
C ALA A 14 30.12 34.21 10.10
N GLU A 15 30.11 32.93 10.50
CA GLU A 15 31.30 32.08 10.57
C GLU A 15 31.43 31.18 9.32
N GLY A 16 30.54 31.34 8.33
CA GLY A 16 30.57 30.62 7.06
C GLY A 16 30.04 29.20 7.13
N ARG A 17 29.39 28.79 8.23
CA ARG A 17 28.75 27.46 8.33
C ARG A 17 27.45 27.44 7.54
N TYR A 18 27.16 26.30 6.92
CA TYR A 18 25.93 26.08 6.17
C TYR A 18 24.78 25.70 7.10
N PHE A 19 23.62 26.32 6.89
CA PHE A 19 22.38 25.93 7.55
C PHE A 19 21.58 24.96 6.67
N ILE A 20 21.08 23.89 7.30
CA ILE A 20 20.22 22.90 6.67
C ILE A 20 18.96 22.79 7.52
N ASP A 21 17.81 23.07 6.91
CA ASP A 21 16.50 23.00 7.57
C ASP A 21 15.95 21.57 7.54
N ARG A 22 16.66 20.65 8.20
CA ARG A 22 16.32 19.22 8.32
C ARG A 22 16.62 18.70 9.72
N ASP A 23 15.98 17.60 10.08
CA ASP A 23 16.24 16.94 11.36
C ASP A 23 17.65 16.32 11.39
N SER A 24 18.42 16.66 12.41
CA SER A 24 19.77 16.15 12.65
C SER A 24 19.81 14.68 13.08
N LYS A 25 18.69 14.09 13.50
CA LYS A 25 18.61 12.73 14.07
C LYS A 25 19.34 11.67 13.24
N HIS A 26 19.14 11.67 11.93
CA HIS A 26 19.71 10.68 11.00
C HIS A 26 20.95 11.18 10.25
N PHE A 27 21.34 12.44 10.45
CA PHE A 27 22.42 13.06 9.69
C PHE A 27 23.77 12.37 9.90
N GLY A 28 24.04 11.85 11.10
CA GLY A 28 25.25 11.06 11.35
C GLY A 28 25.36 9.81 10.47
N ARG A 29 24.22 9.13 10.19
CA ARG A 29 24.19 7.95 9.31
C ARG A 29 24.39 8.34 7.85
N VAL A 30 23.80 9.46 7.44
CA VAL A 30 24.02 10.07 6.11
C VAL A 30 25.51 10.36 5.90
N LEU A 31 26.19 10.95 6.88
CA LEU A 31 27.63 11.21 6.81
C LEU A 31 28.47 9.93 6.74
N ASN A 32 28.11 8.90 7.53
CA ASN A 32 28.82 7.63 7.48
C ASN A 32 28.67 6.95 6.11
N PHE A 33 27.48 7.00 5.52
CA PHE A 33 27.26 6.52 4.16
C PHE A 33 28.12 7.27 3.14
N LEU A 34 28.22 8.61 3.27
CA LEU A 34 29.08 9.42 2.39
C LEU A 34 30.58 9.15 2.55
N ARG A 35 31.03 8.65 3.71
CA ARG A 35 32.45 8.35 3.98
C ARG A 35 32.84 6.98 3.45
N ASP A 36 32.08 5.95 3.83
CA ASP A 36 32.49 4.55 3.69
C ASP A 36 31.60 3.77 2.70
N ALA A 37 30.59 4.42 2.09
CA ALA A 37 29.50 3.77 1.36
C ALA A 37 28.76 2.68 2.17
N ALA A 38 28.93 2.71 3.50
CA ALA A 38 28.42 1.72 4.43
C ALA A 38 27.55 2.40 5.48
N VAL A 39 26.40 1.79 5.77
CA VAL A 39 25.50 2.23 6.83
C VAL A 39 25.02 1.02 7.62
N VAL A 40 25.01 1.16 8.95
CA VAL A 40 24.25 0.24 9.79
C VAL A 40 22.79 0.67 9.70
N LEU A 41 21.96 -0.16 9.06
CA LEU A 41 20.53 0.12 8.94
C LEU A 41 19.82 -0.06 10.29
N PRO A 42 18.82 0.79 10.62
CA PRO A 42 18.01 0.61 11.82
C PRO A 42 17.26 -0.73 11.85
N THR A 43 16.91 -1.18 13.05
CA THR A 43 16.04 -2.36 13.25
C THR A 43 14.55 -2.01 13.24
N SER A 44 14.21 -0.76 13.55
CA SER A 44 12.84 -0.26 13.58
C SER A 44 12.40 0.18 12.18
N ASP A 45 11.23 -0.28 11.74
CA ASP A 45 10.65 0.11 10.46
C ASP A 45 10.41 1.62 10.37
N GLN A 46 10.03 2.25 11.49
CA GLN A 46 9.86 3.70 11.57
C GLN A 46 11.18 4.44 11.31
N GLU A 47 12.26 4.01 11.97
CA GLU A 47 13.58 4.63 11.77
C GLU A 47 14.10 4.42 10.35
N CYS A 48 13.80 3.28 9.73
CA CYS A 48 14.11 3.04 8.31
C CYS A 48 13.38 4.00 7.39
N GLN A 49 12.09 4.27 7.62
CA GLN A 49 11.32 5.24 6.83
C GLN A 49 11.84 6.67 7.00
N GLU A 50 12.17 7.07 8.22
CA GLU A 50 12.77 8.38 8.50
C GLU A 50 14.14 8.53 7.80
N LEU A 51 15.01 7.52 7.90
CA LEU A 51 16.32 7.52 7.23
C LEU A 51 16.19 7.52 5.71
N ARG A 52 15.18 6.83 5.16
CA ARG A 52 14.87 6.82 3.73
C ARG A 52 14.49 8.21 3.23
N ALA A 53 13.67 8.95 3.98
CA ALA A 53 13.30 10.32 3.64
C ALA A 53 14.53 11.26 3.60
N GLU A 54 15.49 11.08 4.52
CA GLU A 54 16.75 11.82 4.45
C GLU A 54 17.61 11.39 3.26
N ALA A 55 17.67 10.09 2.95
CA ALA A 55 18.39 9.60 1.78
C ALA A 55 17.86 10.21 0.48
N GLU A 56 16.53 10.37 0.35
CA GLU A 56 15.91 11.07 -0.77
C GLU A 56 16.26 12.56 -0.78
N PHE A 57 16.20 13.23 0.37
CA PHE A 57 16.53 14.66 0.47
C PHE A 57 17.98 14.96 0.03
N TYR A 58 18.93 14.12 0.44
CA TYR A 58 20.34 14.25 0.07
C TYR A 58 20.69 13.58 -1.28
N ASN A 59 19.70 13.05 -2.02
CA ASN A 59 19.87 12.33 -3.29
C ASN A 59 20.85 11.13 -3.20
N LEU A 60 20.83 10.42 -2.08
CA LEU A 60 21.64 9.22 -1.83
C LEU A 60 20.90 7.97 -2.30
N THR A 61 20.82 7.78 -3.62
CA THR A 61 20.07 6.66 -4.23
C THR A 61 20.54 5.28 -3.76
N GLY A 62 21.85 5.10 -3.57
CA GLY A 62 22.40 3.84 -3.04
C GLY A 62 21.94 3.54 -1.60
N LEU A 63 21.79 4.58 -0.77
CA LEU A 63 21.29 4.44 0.60
C LEU A 63 19.80 4.11 0.61
N ALA A 64 19.01 4.80 -0.23
CA ALA A 64 17.58 4.53 -0.37
C ALA A 64 17.31 3.10 -0.84
N ALA A 65 18.04 2.63 -1.86
CA ALA A 65 17.92 1.27 -2.36
C ALA A 65 18.26 0.21 -1.30
N ALA A 66 19.31 0.42 -0.50
CA ALA A 66 19.67 -0.49 0.58
C ALA A 66 18.59 -0.58 1.68
N ILE A 67 17.87 0.52 1.94
CA ILE A 67 16.75 0.54 2.89
C ILE A 67 15.55 -0.21 2.31
N ASP A 68 15.22 0.03 1.05
CA ASP A 68 14.09 -0.62 0.37
C ASP A 68 14.29 -2.14 0.30
N GLU A 69 15.50 -2.59 -0.06
CA GLU A 69 15.85 -4.02 -0.08
C GLU A 69 15.70 -4.67 1.30
N ARG A 70 16.13 -3.98 2.36
CA ARG A 70 15.96 -4.44 3.76
C ARG A 70 14.47 -4.57 4.10
N GLN A 71 13.65 -3.58 3.76
CA GLN A 71 12.21 -3.56 4.07
C GLN A 71 11.45 -4.64 3.28
N GLU A 72 11.83 -4.89 2.03
CA GLU A 72 11.28 -6.00 1.27
C GLU A 72 11.65 -7.35 1.87
N ALA A 73 12.90 -7.52 2.31
CA ALA A 73 13.35 -8.76 2.93
C ALA A 73 12.61 -9.03 4.25
N THR A 74 12.40 -8.01 5.09
CA THR A 74 11.63 -8.15 6.33
C THR A 74 10.16 -8.44 6.04
N ALA A 75 9.55 -7.79 5.05
CA ALA A 75 8.17 -8.06 4.63
C ALA A 75 8.00 -9.50 4.10
N LYS A 76 8.92 -9.98 3.24
CA LYS A 76 8.92 -11.36 2.73
C LYS A 76 9.08 -12.37 3.87
N ALA A 77 9.95 -12.10 4.84
CA ALA A 77 10.14 -12.95 6.02
C ALA A 77 8.89 -12.99 6.93
N MET A 78 8.23 -11.85 7.14
CA MET A 78 6.97 -11.80 7.91
C MET A 78 5.83 -12.53 7.18
N ALA A 79 5.70 -12.36 5.87
CA ALA A 79 4.71 -13.05 5.05
C ALA A 79 4.91 -14.58 5.07
N ALA A 80 6.15 -15.06 4.95
CA ALA A 80 6.47 -16.47 5.06
C ALA A 80 6.10 -17.06 6.43
N LYS A 81 6.37 -16.31 7.52
CA LYS A 81 6.02 -16.71 8.88
C LYS A 81 4.50 -16.75 9.13
N ALA A 82 3.76 -15.80 8.55
CA ALA A 82 2.30 -15.78 8.59
C ALA A 82 1.68 -16.93 7.78
N MET A 83 2.21 -17.23 6.60
CA MET A 83 1.75 -18.35 5.77
C MET A 83 1.97 -19.72 6.44
N ALA A 84 3.09 -19.90 7.13
CA ALA A 84 3.36 -21.12 7.90
C ALA A 84 2.35 -21.32 9.04
N ALA A 85 1.95 -20.24 9.72
CA ALA A 85 0.94 -20.30 10.79
C ALA A 85 -0.46 -20.66 10.28
N VAL A 86 -0.82 -20.23 9.07
CA VAL A 86 -2.11 -20.56 8.42
C VAL A 86 -2.18 -22.04 8.05
N GLN A 87 -1.08 -22.65 7.60
CA GLN A 87 -1.04 -24.08 7.26
C GLN A 87 -1.18 -24.99 8.48
N THR A 88 -0.64 -24.61 9.64
CA THR A 88 -0.84 -25.36 10.89
C THR A 88 -2.27 -25.29 11.45
N ALA A 89 -3.06 -24.29 11.08
CA ALA A 89 -4.46 -24.16 11.49
C ALA A 89 -5.45 -24.88 10.54
N ALA A 90 -5.01 -25.23 9.33
CA ALA A 90 -5.86 -25.87 8.31
C ALA A 90 -6.06 -27.39 8.52
N ALA A 91 -5.25 -28.05 9.36
CA ALA A 91 -5.35 -29.49 9.62
C ALA A 91 -6.51 -29.88 10.57
N SER A 92 -7.22 -28.92 11.17
CA SER A 92 -8.23 -29.19 12.21
C SER A 92 -9.70 -28.86 11.86
N THR A 93 -10.03 -28.38 10.65
CA THR A 93 -11.40 -27.94 10.34
C THR A 93 -12.06 -28.81 9.28
N GLN A 94 -13.14 -29.46 9.69
CA GLN A 94 -13.84 -30.58 9.08
C GLN A 94 -15.21 -30.15 8.51
N ARG A 95 -15.59 -30.75 7.37
CA ARG A 95 -16.95 -30.88 6.76
C ARG A 95 -17.67 -29.61 6.25
N ARG A 96 -18.14 -29.65 5.01
CA ARG A 96 -19.13 -28.70 4.47
C ARG A 96 -20.39 -29.43 4.02
N ASN A 97 -21.48 -29.12 4.71
CA ASN A 97 -22.86 -29.42 4.31
C ASN A 97 -23.34 -28.33 3.33
N SER A 98 -24.47 -28.62 2.67
CA SER A 98 -25.18 -27.83 1.64
C SER A 98 -25.64 -26.40 2.01
N ASN A 99 -25.20 -25.84 3.14
CA ASN A 99 -25.46 -24.46 3.56
C ASN A 99 -24.14 -23.84 4.07
N ASP A 100 -23.17 -23.67 3.16
CA ASP A 100 -21.90 -23.02 3.49
C ASP A 100 -22.17 -21.54 3.84
N PRO A 101 -21.86 -21.07 5.08
CA PRO A 101 -22.09 -19.69 5.49
C PRO A 101 -21.33 -18.68 4.61
N ALA A 102 -20.22 -19.09 3.97
CA ALA A 102 -19.51 -18.24 3.02
C ALA A 102 -20.30 -18.05 1.71
N VAL A 103 -20.96 -19.11 1.22
CA VAL A 103 -21.83 -19.03 0.04
C VAL A 103 -23.04 -18.14 0.31
N GLU A 104 -23.62 -18.23 1.51
CA GLU A 104 -24.79 -17.42 1.88
C GLU A 104 -24.41 -15.94 2.11
N ALA A 105 -23.23 -15.68 2.67
CA ALA A 105 -22.70 -14.31 2.81
C ALA A 105 -22.51 -13.63 1.45
N VAL A 106 -21.93 -14.33 0.46
CA VAL A 106 -21.71 -13.79 -0.89
C VAL A 106 -23.03 -13.54 -1.62
N LYS A 107 -24.02 -14.44 -1.50
CA LYS A 107 -25.36 -14.21 -2.07
C LYS A 107 -26.01 -12.95 -1.49
N LYS A 108 -25.91 -12.73 -0.18
CA LYS A 108 -26.44 -11.53 0.48
C LYS A 108 -25.74 -10.26 -0.02
N GLN A 109 -24.41 -10.30 -0.17
CA GLN A 109 -23.67 -9.16 -0.74
C GLN A 109 -24.12 -8.84 -2.17
N LEU A 110 -24.42 -9.87 -2.97
CA LEU A 110 -24.91 -9.71 -4.33
C LEU A 110 -26.31 -9.09 -4.35
N SER A 111 -27.22 -9.50 -3.47
CA SER A 111 -28.56 -8.89 -3.38
C SER A 111 -28.50 -7.42 -2.99
N ASP A 112 -27.71 -7.07 -1.98
CA ASP A 112 -27.61 -5.70 -1.47
C ASP A 112 -27.00 -4.76 -2.53
N LEU A 113 -26.00 -5.26 -3.27
CA LEU A 113 -25.34 -4.51 -4.34
C LEU A 113 -26.24 -4.33 -5.58
N LEU A 114 -27.04 -5.35 -5.91
CA LEU A 114 -27.99 -5.31 -7.01
C LEU A 114 -29.14 -4.33 -6.73
N GLU A 115 -29.60 -4.24 -5.49
CA GLU A 115 -30.58 -3.24 -5.05
C GLU A 115 -30.00 -1.82 -5.15
N CYS A 116 -28.74 -1.63 -4.74
CA CYS A 116 -28.04 -0.35 -4.92
C CYS A 116 -27.88 0.02 -6.40
N PHE A 117 -27.52 -0.94 -7.24
CA PHE A 117 -27.36 -0.72 -8.69
C PHE A 117 -28.68 -0.30 -9.35
N GLN A 118 -29.77 -1.01 -9.06
CA GLN A 118 -31.10 -0.70 -9.57
C GLN A 118 -31.58 0.68 -9.11
N TYR A 119 -31.33 1.03 -7.84
CA TYR A 119 -31.62 2.36 -7.32
C TYR A 119 -30.88 3.45 -8.09
N LYS A 120 -29.57 3.28 -8.32
CA LYS A 120 -28.76 4.23 -9.09
C LYS A 120 -29.15 4.32 -10.57
N GLN A 121 -29.55 3.20 -11.18
CA GLN A 121 -30.11 3.18 -12.53
C GLN A 121 -31.39 4.00 -12.63
N ASN A 122 -32.29 3.88 -11.65
CA ASN A 122 -33.51 4.65 -11.63
C ASN A 122 -33.22 6.15 -11.45
N CYS A 123 -32.22 6.52 -10.64
CA CYS A 123 -31.77 7.91 -10.47
C CYS A 123 -31.18 8.54 -11.74
N LEU A 124 -30.53 7.76 -12.62
CA LEU A 124 -29.95 8.26 -13.87
C LEU A 124 -30.98 8.95 -14.77
N SER A 125 -32.23 8.45 -14.78
CA SER A 125 -33.33 9.02 -15.58
C SER A 125 -33.71 10.47 -15.21
N ARG A 126 -33.30 10.94 -14.01
CA ARG A 126 -33.62 12.28 -13.46
C ARG A 126 -32.40 13.18 -13.34
N THR A 127 -31.25 12.76 -13.87
CA THR A 127 -29.97 13.45 -13.69
C THR A 127 -29.75 14.49 -14.80
N ARG A 128 -29.13 15.64 -14.47
CA ARG A 128 -28.75 16.65 -15.47
C ARG A 128 -27.65 16.12 -16.39
N GLU A 129 -27.66 16.51 -17.67
CA GLU A 129 -26.69 16.03 -18.68
C GLU A 129 -25.23 16.21 -18.26
N SER A 130 -24.92 17.30 -17.55
CA SER A 130 -23.58 17.60 -17.04
C SER A 130 -23.04 16.57 -16.04
N GLU A 131 -23.91 15.81 -15.35
CA GLU A 131 -23.53 14.83 -14.33
C GLU A 131 -23.58 13.37 -14.86
N LEU A 132 -24.08 13.16 -16.08
CA LEU A 132 -24.21 11.83 -16.70
C LEU A 132 -22.87 11.07 -16.81
N PRO A 133 -21.73 11.70 -17.17
CA PRO A 133 -20.46 10.96 -17.28
C PRO A 133 -20.03 10.36 -15.94
N ILE A 134 -20.15 11.12 -14.85
CA ILE A 134 -19.76 10.70 -13.51
C ILE A 134 -20.71 9.62 -12.99
N ARG A 135 -22.02 9.79 -13.20
CA ARG A 135 -23.02 8.79 -12.79
C ARG A 135 -22.91 7.48 -13.57
N ARG A 136 -22.55 7.53 -14.85
CA ARG A 136 -22.33 6.34 -15.68
C ARG A 136 -21.08 5.57 -15.24
N LEU A 137 -19.99 6.28 -14.95
CA LEU A 137 -18.80 5.67 -14.34
C LEU A 137 -19.08 5.03 -12.98
N GLN A 138 -19.90 5.67 -12.14
CA GLN A 138 -20.34 5.05 -10.87
C GLN A 138 -21.11 3.76 -11.13
N LEU A 139 -21.98 3.74 -12.14
CA LEU A 139 -22.76 2.57 -12.52
C LEU A 139 -21.89 1.43 -13.06
N ASP A 140 -20.89 1.76 -13.88
CA ASP A 140 -19.91 0.80 -14.41
C ASP A 140 -19.05 0.18 -13.28
N ASN A 141 -18.74 0.96 -12.24
CA ASN A 141 -18.05 0.46 -11.05
C ASN A 141 -18.91 -0.58 -10.29
N TYR A 142 -20.20 -0.30 -10.09
CA TYR A 142 -21.14 -1.26 -9.49
C TYR A 142 -21.28 -2.54 -10.34
N MET A 143 -21.30 -2.42 -11.68
CA MET A 143 -21.32 -3.58 -12.58
C MET A 143 -20.07 -4.46 -12.46
N LEU A 144 -18.90 -3.84 -12.31
CA LEU A 144 -17.64 -4.58 -12.10
C LEU A 144 -17.64 -5.31 -10.75
N GLN A 145 -18.16 -4.67 -9.71
CA GLN A 145 -18.28 -5.28 -8.39
C GLN A 145 -19.25 -6.47 -8.38
N LEU A 146 -20.39 -6.36 -9.09
CA LEU A 146 -21.35 -7.46 -9.25
C LEU A 146 -20.69 -8.67 -9.95
N LYS A 147 -19.98 -8.45 -11.06
CA LYS A 147 -19.24 -9.52 -11.76
C LYS A 147 -18.18 -10.19 -10.90
N ALA A 148 -17.48 -9.41 -10.07
CA ALA A 148 -16.48 -9.96 -9.16
C ALA A 148 -17.10 -10.88 -8.10
N LEU A 149 -18.24 -10.48 -7.52
CA LEU A 149 -18.98 -11.30 -6.54
C LEU A 149 -19.58 -12.57 -7.15
N GLU A 150 -20.08 -12.49 -8.39
CA GLU A 150 -20.56 -13.68 -9.13
C GLU A 150 -19.45 -14.71 -9.34
N LEU A 151 -18.25 -14.25 -9.73
CA LEU A 151 -17.09 -15.11 -9.95
C LEU A 151 -16.59 -15.73 -8.64
N GLN A 152 -16.65 -14.98 -7.53
CA GLN A 152 -16.39 -15.51 -6.19
C GLN A 152 -17.38 -16.60 -5.78
N LEU A 153 -18.67 -16.41 -6.09
CA LEU A 153 -19.71 -17.39 -5.81
C LEU A 153 -19.51 -18.68 -6.62
N GLU A 154 -19.12 -18.57 -7.89
CA GLU A 154 -18.77 -19.70 -8.75
C GLU A 154 -17.55 -20.46 -8.23
N ALA A 155 -16.49 -19.76 -7.81
CA ALA A 155 -15.30 -20.37 -7.23
C ALA A 155 -15.60 -21.12 -5.92
N LEU A 156 -16.44 -20.53 -5.05
CA LEU A 156 -16.87 -21.18 -3.81
C LEU A 156 -17.72 -22.43 -4.07
N LYS A 157 -18.65 -22.38 -5.04
CA LYS A 157 -19.43 -23.54 -5.46
C LYS A 157 -18.56 -24.64 -6.07
N ALA A 158 -17.57 -24.29 -6.89
CA ALA A 158 -16.62 -25.23 -7.48
C ALA A 158 -15.72 -25.91 -6.43
N SER A 159 -15.40 -25.23 -5.33
CA SER A 159 -14.65 -25.81 -4.20
C SER A 159 -15.49 -26.74 -3.30
N SER A 160 -16.82 -26.76 -3.48
CA SER A 160 -17.76 -27.55 -2.68
C SER A 160 -18.31 -28.79 -3.40
N SER A 161 -18.01 -28.94 -4.70
CA SER A 161 -18.39 -30.08 -5.55
C SER A 161 -17.20 -31.01 -5.79
#